data_AF-A0A536ZEE6-F1
#
_entry.id   AF-A0A536ZEE6-F1
#
_cell.length_a   1.000
_cell.length_b   1.000
_cell.length_c   1.000
_cell.angle_alpha   90.00
_cell.angle_beta   90.00
_cell.angle_gamma   90.00
#
_symmetry.space_group_name_H-M   'P 1'
#
loop_
_entity.id
_entity.type
_entity.pdbx_description
1 polymer ?
#
loop_
_entity_poly.entity_id
_entity_poly.type
_entity_poly.pdbx_seq_one_letter_code
_entity_poly.pdbx_strand_id
1 'polypeptide(L)' 'MHRDDPKHLSQTRTQDRVIRAPRGTKLTAKSWLTEAPLRMLMNNLDPEVAERPQDLVVYGGIGRAARNWAC' A
#
# COMPACT_ATOMS: atom_id res chain seq x y z
N MET A 1 20.29 25.86 -18.29
CA MET A 1 18.83 25.66 -18.45
C MET A 1 18.57 24.47 -19.37
N HIS A 2 19.01 23.27 -18.96
CA HIS A 2 18.75 22.03 -19.70
C HIS A 2 17.56 21.36 -19.02
N ARG A 3 16.52 21.09 -19.82
CA ARG A 3 15.20 20.67 -19.37
C ARG A 3 15.30 19.27 -18.76
N ASP A 4 14.56 19.07 -17.68
CA ASP A 4 14.37 17.76 -17.05
C ASP A 4 13.91 16.74 -18.11
N ASP A 5 14.73 15.73 -18.36
CA ASP A 5 14.42 14.65 -19.30
C ASP A 5 13.25 13.80 -18.76
N PRO A 6 12.15 13.64 -19.52
CA PRO A 6 10.93 12.97 -19.05
C PRO A 6 11.05 11.43 -18.98
N LYS A 7 12.22 10.86 -19.27
CA LYS A 7 12.41 9.40 -19.43
C LYS A 7 12.65 8.62 -18.14
N HIS A 8 12.77 9.27 -16.97
CA HIS A 8 13.00 8.57 -15.69
C HIS A 8 11.78 8.47 -14.76
N LEU A 9 10.60 8.93 -15.16
CA LEU A 9 9.42 9.01 -14.27
C LEU A 9 8.48 7.78 -14.30
N SER A 10 8.80 6.68 -14.99
CA SER A 10 7.75 5.76 -15.47
C SER A 10 7.74 4.29 -15.00
N GLN A 11 8.54 3.80 -14.03
CA GLN A 11 8.65 2.33 -13.85
C GLN A 11 8.54 1.71 -12.44
N THR A 12 7.97 2.37 -11.41
CA THR A 12 7.94 1.77 -10.05
C THR A 12 6.62 1.86 -9.26
N ARG A 13 5.51 2.26 -9.88
CA ARG A 13 4.25 2.46 -9.13
C ARG A 13 3.44 1.19 -8.88
N THR A 14 3.55 0.20 -9.75
CA THR A 14 2.74 -1.02 -9.70
C THR A 14 3.61 -2.18 -9.23
N GLN A 15 3.18 -2.90 -8.19
CA GLN A 15 3.81 -4.15 -7.78
C GLN A 15 2.76 -5.24 -7.59
N ASP A 16 3.04 -6.45 -8.08
CA ASP A 16 2.13 -7.61 -8.02
C ASP A 16 2.11 -8.30 -6.64
N ARG A 17 2.27 -7.51 -5.57
CA ARG A 17 2.26 -8.03 -4.19
C ARG A 17 0.83 -8.17 -3.73
N VAL A 18 0.46 -9.37 -3.28
CA VAL A 18 -0.82 -9.61 -2.62
C VAL A 18 -0.65 -9.37 -1.12
N ILE A 19 -1.31 -8.33 -0.59
CA ILE A 19 -1.30 -7.99 0.84
C ILE A 19 -2.59 -8.46 1.47
N ARG A 20 -2.52 -9.04 2.67
CA ARG A 20 -3.69 -9.35 3.51
C ARG A 20 -3.36 -9.11 4.97
N ALA A 21 -4.31 -8.60 5.75
CA ALA A 21 -4.10 -8.37 7.17
C ALA A 21 -3.89 -9.70 7.94
N PRO A 22 -2.87 -9.79 8.81
CA PRO A 22 -2.71 -10.91 9.74
C PRO A 22 -3.97 -11.13 10.59
N ARG A 23 -4.33 -12.40 10.80
CA ARG A 23 -5.51 -12.82 11.57
C ARG A 23 -5.10 -13.51 12.87
N GLY A 24 -6.04 -13.63 13.80
CA GLY A 24 -5.80 -14.24 15.12
C GLY A 24 -5.06 -13.32 16.11
N THR A 25 -4.66 -13.89 17.25
CA THR A 25 -4.14 -13.13 18.40
C THR A 25 -2.61 -12.98 18.43
N LYS A 26 -1.88 -13.64 17.52
CA LYS A 26 -0.42 -13.53 17.41
C LYS A 26 -0.05 -12.14 16.86
N LEU A 27 0.88 -11.46 17.51
CA LEU A 27 1.37 -10.14 17.11
C LEU A 27 2.55 -10.24 16.14
N THR A 28 2.59 -9.33 15.17
CA THR A 28 3.77 -9.06 14.31
C THR A 28 4.56 -7.86 14.85
N ALA A 29 3.85 -6.83 15.31
CA ALA A 29 4.39 -5.68 16.02
C ALA A 29 4.58 -5.98 17.53
N LYS A 30 5.12 -5.01 18.27
CA LYS A 30 5.46 -5.18 19.69
C LYS A 30 4.28 -4.99 20.65
N SER A 31 3.17 -4.43 20.18
CA SER A 31 1.99 -4.16 21.00
C SER A 31 0.73 -4.11 20.14
N TRP A 32 -0.44 -4.31 20.76
CA TRP A 32 -1.72 -4.15 20.06
C TRP A 32 -1.93 -2.75 19.48
N LEU A 33 -1.47 -1.71 20.19
CA LEU A 33 -1.56 -0.32 19.73
C LEU A 33 -0.77 -0.07 18.43
N THR A 34 0.28 -0.85 18.17
CA THR A 34 1.07 -0.76 16.94
C THR A 34 0.67 -1.81 15.90
N GLU A 35 0.15 -2.96 16.33
CA GLU A 35 -0.39 -4.01 15.46
C GLU A 35 -1.71 -3.58 14.78
N ALA A 36 -2.60 -2.91 15.52
CA ALA A 36 -3.90 -2.50 15.00
C ALA A 36 -3.79 -1.60 13.75
N PRO A 37 -3.01 -0.49 13.74
CA PRO A 37 -2.85 0.31 12.54
C PRO A 37 -2.14 -0.46 11.41
N LEU A 38 -1.20 -1.36 11.72
CA LEU A 38 -0.57 -2.22 10.71
C LEU A 38 -1.61 -3.11 10.02
N ARG A 39 -2.47 -3.80 10.79
CA ARG A 39 -3.53 -4.64 10.23
C ARG A 39 -4.52 -3.83 9.42
N MET A 40 -4.90 -2.65 9.89
CA MET A 40 -5.82 -1.77 9.16
C MET A 40 -5.23 -1.28 7.84
N LEU A 41 -3.94 -0.91 7.84
CA LEU A 41 -3.23 -0.54 6.62
C LEU A 41 -3.21 -1.70 5.62
N MET A 42 -2.87 -2.90 6.08
CA MET A 42 -2.84 -4.10 5.22
C MET A 42 -4.24 -4.47 4.73
N ASN A 43 -5.28 -4.29 5.55
CA ASN A 43 -6.67 -4.54 5.18
C ASN A 43 -7.13 -3.60 4.06
N ASN A 44 -6.74 -2.33 4.08
CA ASN A 44 -7.02 -1.39 3.00
C ASN A 44 -6.38 -1.81 1.65
N LEU A 45 -5.41 -2.73 1.65
CA LEU A 45 -4.73 -3.22 0.45
C LEU A 45 -5.06 -4.69 0.15
N ASP A 46 -6.03 -5.28 0.85
CA ASP A 46 -6.51 -6.63 0.56
C ASP A 46 -7.23 -6.64 -0.81
N PRO A 47 -6.95 -7.58 -1.72
CA PRO A 47 -7.64 -7.67 -3.01
C PRO A 47 -9.16 -7.78 -2.91
N GLU A 48 -9.69 -8.26 -1.79
CA GLU A 48 -11.14 -8.32 -1.55
C GLU A 48 -11.73 -6.99 -1.05
N VAL A 49 -10.88 -6.02 -0.70
CA VAL A 49 -11.27 -4.71 -0.14
C VAL A 49 -10.94 -3.56 -1.08
N ALA A 50 -9.75 -3.56 -1.66
CA ALA A 50 -9.21 -2.47 -2.46
C ALA A 50 -9.63 -2.57 -3.93
N GLU A 51 -9.97 -1.43 -4.56
CA GLU A 51 -10.29 -1.37 -5.99
C GLU A 51 -9.07 -1.68 -6.87
N ARG A 52 -7.87 -1.23 -6.49
CA ARG A 52 -6.62 -1.47 -7.26
C ARG A 52 -5.38 -1.53 -6.36
N PRO A 53 -5.20 -2.62 -5.57
CA PRO A 53 -4.18 -2.70 -4.53
C PRO A 53 -2.74 -2.64 -5.02
N GLN A 54 -2.46 -3.12 -6.25
CA GLN A 54 -1.14 -3.07 -6.88
C GLN A 54 -0.61 -1.64 -7.10
N ASP A 55 -1.51 -0.66 -7.16
CA ASP A 55 -1.20 0.77 -7.25
C ASP A 55 -1.41 1.51 -5.92
N LEU A 56 -1.62 0.75 -4.83
CA LEU A 56 -1.96 1.23 -3.49
C LEU A 56 -3.32 1.93 -3.40
N VAL A 57 -4.18 1.84 -4.42
CA VAL A 57 -5.48 2.50 -4.48
C VAL A 57 -6.52 1.67 -3.75
N VAL A 58 -7.19 2.30 -2.78
CA VAL A 58 -8.25 1.68 -1.97
C VAL A 58 -9.61 1.91 -2.62
N TYR A 59 -10.02 3.18 -2.77
CA TYR A 59 -11.25 3.59 -3.44
C TYR A 59 -11.20 5.06 -3.86
N GLY A 60 -12.21 5.53 -4.59
CA GLY A 60 -12.37 6.96 -4.89
C GLY A 60 -11.37 7.46 -5.93
N GLY A 61 -11.10 6.65 -6.96
CA GLY A 61 -10.22 6.99 -8.07
C GLY A 61 -8.73 6.89 -7.72
N ILE A 62 -8.18 7.87 -6.99
CA ILE A 62 -6.76 7.92 -6.60
C ILE A 62 -6.53 7.94 -5.09
N GLY A 63 -7.57 7.64 -4.30
CA GLY A 63 -7.45 7.48 -2.85
C GLY A 63 -6.54 6.31 -2.50
N ARG A 64 -5.31 6.59 -2.08
CA ARG A 64 -4.26 5.59 -1.83
C ARG A 64 -3.95 5.41 -0.35
N ALA A 65 -3.62 4.18 0.04
CA ALA A 65 -3.22 3.84 1.41
C ALA A 65 -1.81 4.36 1.78
N ALA A 66 -0.93 4.52 0.78
CA ALA A 66 0.41 5.07 0.94
C ALA A 66 0.83 5.83 -0.33
N ARG A 67 1.88 6.67 -0.23
CA ARG A 67 2.33 7.53 -1.35
C ARG A 67 2.98 6.71 -2.48
N ASN A 68 3.76 5.70 -2.12
CA ASN A 68 4.41 4.75 -3.03
C ASN A 68 4.81 3.49 -2.22
N TRP A 69 5.33 2.47 -2.92
CA TRP A 69 5.71 1.19 -2.32
C TRP A 69 6.92 1.23 -1.37
N ALA A 70 7.73 2.29 -1.42
CA ALA A 70 8.91 2.45 -0.58
C ALA A 70 8.66 3.27 0.70
N CYS A 71 7.48 3.88 0.83
CA CYS A 71 7.08 4.64 2.02
C CYS A 71 6.78 3.76 3.23
#